data_AF-A0A954JX61-F1
#
_entry.id   AF-A0A954JX61-F1
#
_cell.length_a   1.000
_cell.length_b   1.000
_cell.length_c   1.000
_cell.angle_alpha   90.00
_cell.angle_beta   90.00
_cell.angle_gamma   90.00
#
_symmetry.space_group_name_H-M   'P 1'
#
loop_
_entity.id
_entity.type
_entity.pdbx_description
1 polymer ?
#
loop_
_entity_poly.entity_id
_entity_poly.type
_entity_poly.pdbx_seq_one_letter_code
_entity_poly.pdbx_strand_id
1 'polypeptide(L)'
;MVVTAALLYWLVRREVAAAQRSESLLRAVVEGTTDAVFVKDRDGRYLMVNSAAARFIGRPVAEVLGRDDRELLESSDADSATSCVQPQGGD
;
A
#
# COMPACT_ATOMS: atom_id res chain seq x y z
N MET A 1 -7.97 -17.47 39.21
CA MET A 1 -7.20 -17.74 37.98
C MET A 1 -7.90 -17.29 36.69
N VAL A 2 -9.23 -17.42 36.54
CA VAL A 2 -9.94 -17.00 35.30
C VAL A 2 -9.98 -15.48 35.11
N VAL A 3 -10.16 -14.71 36.20
CA VAL A 3 -10.24 -13.23 36.15
C VAL A 3 -8.93 -12.60 35.67
N THR A 4 -7.78 -13.14 36.09
CA THR A 4 -6.46 -12.64 35.68
C THR A 4 -6.18 -12.93 34.20
N ALA A 5 -6.61 -14.10 33.70
CA ALA A 5 -6.52 -14.43 32.29
C ALA A 5 -7.43 -13.54 31.42
N ALA A 6 -8.66 -13.28 31.88
CA ALA A 6 -9.59 -12.38 31.19
C ALA A 6 -9.08 -10.93 31.18
N LEU A 7 -8.49 -10.45 32.29
CA LEU A 7 -7.91 -9.12 32.40
C LEU A 7 -6.68 -8.95 31.50
N LEU A 8 -5.77 -9.94 31.50
CA LEU A 8 -4.60 -9.94 30.61
C LEU A 8 -5.03 -9.98 29.14
N TYR A 9 -5.98 -10.84 28.80
CA TYR A 9 -6.54 -10.91 27.45
C TYR A 9 -7.19 -9.59 27.02
N TRP A 10 -7.98 -8.95 27.90
CA TRP A 10 -8.62 -7.67 27.62
C TRP A 10 -7.59 -6.54 27.46
N LEU A 11 -6.55 -6.53 28.29
CA LEU A 11 -5.47 -5.55 28.22
C LEU A 11 -4.69 -5.68 26.90
N VAL A 12 -4.32 -6.91 26.52
CA VAL A 12 -3.63 -7.18 25.25
C VAL A 12 -4.53 -6.81 24.06
N ARG A 13 -5.82 -7.18 24.10
CA ARG A 13 -6.81 -6.79 23.09
C ARG A 13 -6.93 -5.27 22.95
N ARG A 14 -6.84 -4.52 24.05
CA ARG A 14 -6.97 -3.06 24.05
C ARG A 14 -5.81 -2.38 23.31
N GLU A 15 -4.58 -2.80 23.58
CA GLU A 15 -3.39 -2.26 22.89
C GLU A 15 -3.40 -2.62 21.39
N VAL A 16 -3.73 -3.86 21.05
CA VAL A 16 -3.85 -4.29 19.65
C VAL A 16 -4.94 -3.50 18.92
N ALA A 17 -6.10 -3.28 19.55
CA ALA A 17 -7.19 -2.50 18.96
C ALA A 17 -6.82 -1.02 18.77
N ALA A 18 -6.02 -0.45 19.67
CA ALA A 18 -5.54 0.93 19.55
C ALA A 18 -4.55 1.07 18.38
N ALA A 19 -3.58 0.15 18.27
CA ALA A 19 -2.64 0.12 17.16
C ALA A 19 -3.35 -0.07 15.80
N GLN A 20 -4.30 -1.01 15.73
CA GLN A 20 -5.07 -1.29 14.51
C GLN A 20 -5.93 -0.10 14.07
N ARG A 21 -6.47 0.70 15.00
CA ARG A 21 -7.24 1.90 14.65
C ARG A 21 -6.38 2.95 13.94
N SER A 22 -5.17 3.20 14.44
CA SER A 22 -4.27 4.17 13.80
C SER A 22 -3.83 3.69 12.42
N GLU A 23 -3.50 2.41 12.29
CA GLU A 23 -3.12 1.81 11.00
C GLU A 23 -4.27 1.87 10.00
N SER A 24 -5.49 1.54 10.44
CA SER A 24 -6.69 1.58 9.60
C SER A 24 -7.04 3.00 9.15
N LEU A 25 -6.88 4.00 10.02
CA LEU A 25 -7.08 5.41 9.67
C LEU A 25 -6.05 5.88 8.63
N LEU A 26 -4.76 5.60 8.87
CA LEU A 26 -3.71 5.93 7.91
C LEU A 26 -3.95 5.24 6.58
N ARG A 27 -4.30 3.96 6.60
CA ARG A 27 -4.62 3.19 5.39
C ARG A 27 -5.84 3.75 4.68
N ALA A 28 -6.90 4.11 5.40
CA ALA A 28 -8.10 4.68 4.81
C ALA A 28 -7.85 6.06 4.18
N VAL A 29 -7.00 6.89 4.80
CA VAL A 29 -6.60 8.19 4.24
C VAL A 29 -5.79 7.99 2.97
N VAL A 30 -4.77 7.13 3.01
CA VAL A 30 -3.95 6.79 1.84
C VAL A 30 -4.79 6.19 0.72
N GLU A 31 -5.74 5.33 1.04
CA GLU A 31 -6.64 4.67 0.08
C GLU A 31 -7.70 5.63 -0.50
N GLY A 32 -8.16 6.60 0.29
CA GLY A 32 -9.14 7.59 -0.14
C GLY A 32 -8.58 8.77 -0.93
N THR A 33 -7.24 8.90 -1.00
CA THR A 33 -6.58 9.99 -1.73
C THR A 33 -6.50 9.68 -3.22
N THR A 34 -6.72 10.69 -4.06
CA THR A 34 -6.63 10.57 -5.52
C THR A 34 -5.20 10.48 -6.04
N ASP A 35 -4.23 10.90 -5.23
CA ASP A 35 -2.81 10.83 -5.54
C ASP A 35 -2.28 9.41 -5.45
N ALA A 36 -1.40 9.07 -6.39
CA ALA A 36 -0.72 7.79 -6.40
C ALA A 36 0.28 7.72 -5.23
N VAL A 37 0.00 6.86 -4.25
CA VAL A 37 0.88 6.60 -3.11
C VAL A 37 1.42 5.18 -3.22
N PHE A 38 2.75 5.07 -3.26
CA PHE A 38 3.43 3.79 -3.24
C PHE A 38 4.74 3.86 -2.45
N VAL A 39 5.16 2.74 -1.91
CA VAL A 39 6.43 2.58 -1.20
C VAL A 39 7.23 1.52 -1.91
N LYS A 40 8.52 1.77 -2.15
CA LYS A 40 9.47 0.81 -2.71
C LYS A 40 10.56 0.48 -1.71
N ASP A 41 11.12 -0.73 -1.80
CA ASP A 41 12.38 -1.05 -1.11
C ASP A 41 13.59 -0.46 -1.84
N ARG A 42 14.79 -0.73 -1.32
CA ARG A 42 16.06 -0.23 -1.91
C ARG A 42 16.38 -0.85 -3.26
N ASP A 43 15.82 -2.02 -3.55
CA ASP A 43 15.98 -2.72 -4.82
C ASP A 43 14.91 -2.28 -5.84
N GLY A 44 14.01 -1.37 -5.45
CA GLY A 44 12.96 -0.81 -6.30
C GLY A 44 11.65 -1.60 -6.31
N ARG A 45 11.50 -2.62 -5.43
CA ARG A 45 10.29 -3.45 -5.37
C ARG A 45 9.18 -2.78 -4.60
N TYR A 46 7.96 -2.82 -5.12
CA TYR A 46 6.79 -2.21 -4.49
C TYR A 46 6.39 -2.95 -3.19
N LEU A 47 6.49 -2.27 -2.05
CA LEU A 47 6.07 -2.75 -0.73
C LEU A 47 4.62 -2.36 -0.40
N MET A 48 4.17 -1.22 -0.91
CA MET A 48 2.82 -0.71 -0.69
C MET A 48 2.37 0.05 -1.94
N VAL A 49 1.08 -0.06 -2.26
CA VAL A 49 0.42 0.68 -3.34
C VAL A 49 -1.03 0.94 -2.93
N ASN A 50 -1.48 2.19 -3.01
CA ASN A 50 -2.90 2.52 -2.85
C ASN A 50 -3.69 2.27 -4.14
N SER A 51 -5.02 2.26 -4.08
CA SER A 51 -5.84 2.07 -5.30
C SER A 51 -5.63 3.15 -6.37
N ALA A 52 -5.31 4.40 -6.00
CA ALA A 52 -4.97 5.43 -6.97
C ALA A 52 -3.69 5.09 -7.76
N ALA A 53 -2.65 4.62 -7.09
CA ALA A 53 -1.41 4.16 -7.72
C ALA A 53 -1.63 2.90 -8.57
N ALA A 54 -2.45 1.96 -8.11
CA ALA A 54 -2.83 0.78 -8.91
C ALA A 54 -3.56 1.18 -10.21
N ARG A 55 -4.48 2.16 -10.14
CA ARG A 55 -5.14 2.73 -11.32
C ARG A 55 -4.16 3.47 -12.23
N PHE A 56 -3.21 4.21 -11.65
CA PHE A 56 -2.18 4.92 -12.41
C PHE A 56 -1.23 3.97 -13.15
N ILE A 57 -0.82 2.88 -12.50
CA ILE A 57 0.00 1.81 -13.11
C ILE A 57 -0.82 0.97 -14.09
N GLY A 58 -2.16 0.99 -13.97
CA GLY A 58 -3.07 0.21 -14.81
C GLY A 58 -3.13 -1.27 -14.43
N ARG A 59 -2.66 -1.65 -13.22
CA ARG A 59 -2.60 -3.05 -12.78
C ARG A 59 -3.15 -3.22 -11.37
N PRO A 60 -3.74 -4.38 -11.05
CA PRO A 60 -4.23 -4.64 -9.71
C PRO A 60 -3.07 -4.68 -8.70
N VAL A 61 -3.31 -4.20 -7.49
CA VAL A 61 -2.32 -4.13 -6.39
C VAL A 61 -1.57 -5.46 -6.21
N ALA A 62 -2.28 -6.60 -6.31
CA ALA A 62 -1.70 -7.93 -6.16
C ALA A 62 -0.63 -8.27 -7.23
N GLU A 63 -0.70 -7.65 -8.41
CA GLU A 63 0.29 -7.80 -9.47
C GLU A 63 1.43 -6.78 -9.36
N VAL A 64 1.25 -5.70 -8.59
CA VAL A 64 2.26 -4.66 -8.44
C VAL A 64 3.17 -4.96 -7.25
N LEU A 65 2.61 -5.47 -6.14
CA LEU A 65 3.38 -5.77 -4.93
C LEU A 65 4.51 -6.80 -5.18
N GLY A 66 5.70 -6.49 -4.67
CA GLY A 66 6.90 -7.32 -4.78
C GLY A 66 7.63 -7.24 -6.12
N ARG A 67 7.04 -6.60 -7.14
CA ARG A 67 7.68 -6.39 -8.45
C ARG A 67 8.42 -5.07 -8.50
N ASP A 68 9.39 -4.96 -9.40
CA ASP A 68 10.03 -3.68 -9.75
C ASP A 68 9.45 -3.10 -11.04
N ASP A 69 9.79 -1.85 -11.37
CA ASP A 69 9.28 -1.16 -12.56
C ASP A 69 9.62 -1.89 -13.86
N ARG A 70 10.79 -2.54 -13.94
CA ARG A 70 11.25 -3.26 -15.13
C ARG A 70 10.44 -4.53 -15.33
N GLU A 71 10.20 -5.28 -14.25
CA GLU A 71 9.33 -6.46 -14.26
C GLU A 71 7.88 -6.10 -14.66
N LEU A 72 7.39 -4.92 -14.26
CA LEU A 72 6.08 -4.42 -14.64
C LEU A 72 6.01 -3.95 -16.11
N LEU A 73 7.09 -3.37 -16.63
CA LEU A 73 7.20 -2.94 -18.03
C LEU A 73 7.40 -4.12 -18.99
N GLU A 74 8.14 -5.15 -18.60
CA GLU A 74 8.37 -6.36 -19.42
C GLU A 74 7.15 -7.26 -19.50
N SER A 75 6.32 -7.28 -18.45
CA SER A 75 5.02 -7.98 -18.47
C SER A 75 3.90 -7.16 -19.11
N SER A 76 4.20 -5.96 -19.60
CA SER A 76 3.30 -5.10 -20.37
C SER A 76 3.44 -5.39 -21.87
N ASP A 77 3.22 -6.64 -22.28
CA ASP A 77 2.91 -6.91 -23.68
C ASP A 77 1.50 -6.38 -23.98
N ALA A 78 1.45 -5.28 -24.72
CA ALA A 78 0.31 -4.78 -25.49
C ALA A 78 -1.01 -4.55 -24.72
N ASP A 79 -1.15 -3.41 -24.05
CA ASP A 79 -2.18 -2.44 -24.46
C ASP A 79 -2.09 -1.11 -23.69
N SER A 80 -1.78 -0.05 -24.43
CA SER A 80 -2.40 1.26 -24.25
C SER A 80 -2.32 1.94 -22.87
N ALA A 81 -1.18 2.58 -22.52
CA ALA A 81 -1.10 3.93 -21.91
C ALA A 81 0.29 4.29 -21.33
N THR A 82 1.29 4.53 -22.17
CA THR A 82 2.51 5.29 -21.76
C THR A 82 2.38 6.79 -22.01
N SER A 83 1.21 7.27 -22.44
CA SER A 83 0.90 8.71 -22.44
C SER A 83 0.34 9.08 -21.07
N CYS A 84 1.22 9.37 -20.09
CA CYS A 84 1.02 10.30 -18.97
C CYS A 84 2.02 10.02 -17.82
N VAL A 85 3.33 10.00 -18.10
CA VAL A 85 4.31 10.33 -17.06
C VAL A 85 4.68 11.79 -17.26
N GLN A 86 3.97 12.68 -16.56
CA GLN A 86 4.45 14.04 -16.38
C GLN A 86 5.65 14.00 -15.42
N PRO A 87 6.80 14.61 -15.76
CA PRO A 87 7.87 14.83 -14.81
C PRO A 87 7.38 15.87 -13.80
N GLN A 88 7.03 15.44 -12.58
CA GLN A 88 6.87 16.36 -11.45
C GLN A 88 8.27 16.60 -10.88
N GLY A 89 8.76 17.81 -11.15
CA GLY A 89 10.06 18.30 -10.71
C GLY A 89 10.18 18.40 -9.19
N GLY A 90 11.40 18.21 -8.70
CA GLY A 90 11.83 18.59 -7.37
C GLY A 90 12.94 19.62 -7.52
N ASP A 91 12.63 20.85 -7.13
CA ASP A 91 13.56 21.92 -6.80
C ASP A 91 14.30 21.59 -5.49
#